data_AF-A0A1J1IAF0-F1
#
_entry.id   AF-A0A1J1IAF0-F1
#
_cell.length_a   1.000
_cell.length_b   1.000
_cell.length_c   1.000
_cell.angle_alpha   90.00
_cell.angle_beta   90.00
_cell.angle_gamma   90.00
#
_symmetry.space_group_name_H-M   'P 1'
#
loop_
_entity.id
_entity.type
_entity.pdbx_description
1 polymer ?
#
loop_
_entity_poly.entity_id
_entity_poly.type
_entity_poly.pdbx_seq_one_letter_code
_entity_poly.pdbx_strand_id
1 'polypeptide(L)'
;MNFLIFSIILLISKLSNAYIITVDSHAEECFFDNAIAGSKLGLMFETIEGGFLDIDVRITGPDGKQIYQGDKETSGKYTFAATETGTYKYCFSNQMSSMTPKVLMFTMEISEAPSGTPGAPGESEAGHTKLDDMIRELSGSLVGIKHEQEYMHVRDKIHRDINESTNSKVVWWSIFEAGILVLMTVGQIYYLKRFLESDTLTLTINAYIITVDSHAEECFFDNAIAGSKLGLMFETIEGGFLDIDVRITGPDGKQIYQGDKETSGKYTFAATETGTYKYCFSNQMSSMTPKVLMFTMEISEAPSGTPGAPGESEAGHTKLDDMIRELSGSLVGIKHEQEYMHVRDKIHRDINESTNSKVVWWSIFEAGILVLMTVGQIYYLKRFLEVKRVV
;
A
#
# COMPACT_ATOMS: atom_id res chain seq x y z
N MET A 1 33.23 -35.74 23.54
CA MET A 1 32.23 -34.82 22.95
C MET A 1 31.78 -33.73 23.90
N ASN A 2 30.85 -33.99 24.83
CA ASN A 2 30.03 -32.94 25.46
C ASN A 2 30.81 -31.79 26.12
N PHE A 3 31.94 -32.07 26.79
CA PHE A 3 32.76 -31.04 27.45
C PHE A 3 33.35 -30.02 26.45
N LEU A 4 33.75 -30.50 25.27
CA LEU A 4 34.32 -29.67 24.19
C LEU A 4 33.25 -28.79 23.54
N ILE A 5 32.03 -29.33 23.38
CA ILE A 5 30.86 -28.57 22.91
C ILE A 5 30.49 -27.47 23.91
N PHE A 6 30.54 -27.77 25.22
CA PHE A 6 30.23 -26.80 26.27
C PHE A 6 31.26 -25.64 26.30
N SER A 7 32.55 -25.92 26.17
CA SER A 7 33.59 -24.87 26.03
C SER A 7 33.44 -24.02 24.77
N ILE A 8 33.03 -24.61 23.64
CA ILE A 8 32.80 -23.86 22.39
C ILE A 8 31.59 -22.93 22.52
N ILE A 9 30.50 -23.39 23.15
CA ILE A 9 29.32 -22.56 23.43
C ILE A 9 29.67 -21.38 24.36
N LEU A 10 30.49 -21.61 25.40
CA LEU A 10 30.94 -20.56 26.32
C LEU A 10 31.80 -19.48 25.66
N LEU A 11 32.50 -19.82 24.57
CA LEU A 11 33.37 -18.88 23.84
C LEU A 11 32.59 -17.91 22.93
N ILE A 12 31.33 -18.21 22.64
CA ILE A 12 30.48 -17.42 21.72
C ILE A 12 29.75 -16.28 22.46
N SER A 13 29.59 -16.37 23.78
CA SER A 13 28.89 -15.39 24.60
C SER A 13 29.79 -14.30 25.20
N LYS A 14 30.54 -13.58 24.36
CA LYS A 14 30.96 -12.20 24.69
C LYS A 14 29.74 -11.31 24.47
N LEU A 15 29.07 -10.88 25.56
CA LEU A 15 27.91 -9.98 25.46
C LEU A 15 28.35 -8.60 24.99
N SER A 16 28.24 -8.33 23.69
CA SER A 16 28.21 -6.96 23.16
C SER A 16 26.82 -6.39 23.47
N ASN A 17 26.73 -5.57 24.51
CA ASN A 17 25.48 -4.98 24.96
C ASN A 17 25.18 -3.72 24.13
N ALA A 18 24.24 -3.82 23.20
CA ALA A 18 23.63 -2.66 22.55
C ALA A 18 22.54 -2.09 23.46
N TYR A 19 22.61 -0.78 23.72
CA TYR A 19 21.66 -0.01 24.51
C TYR A 19 20.89 0.96 23.62
N ILE A 20 19.63 1.23 23.95
CA ILE A 20 18.81 2.26 23.31
C ILE A 20 18.34 3.19 24.42
N ILE A 21 18.54 4.50 24.25
CA ILE A 21 18.20 5.52 25.25
C ILE A 21 17.47 6.71 24.63
N THR A 22 16.77 7.45 25.46
CA THR A 22 16.07 8.69 25.12
C THR A 22 16.69 9.85 25.89
N VAL A 23 17.36 10.77 25.20
CA VAL A 23 17.95 11.98 25.81
C VAL A 23 16.96 13.14 25.65
N ASP A 24 16.38 13.59 26.76
CA ASP A 24 15.40 14.67 26.78
C ASP A 24 15.94 16.02 26.28
N SER A 25 15.03 16.94 25.95
CA SER A 25 15.39 18.29 25.50
C SER A 25 16.20 19.02 26.58
N HIS A 26 17.39 19.52 26.21
CA HIS A 26 18.39 20.13 27.09
C HIS A 26 18.99 19.23 28.18
N ALA A 27 18.82 17.90 28.10
CA ALA A 27 19.48 16.94 29.00
C ALA A 27 20.89 16.50 28.52
N GLU A 28 21.66 15.91 29.43
CA GLU A 28 22.90 15.15 29.15
C GLU A 28 22.79 13.80 29.90
N GLU A 29 22.83 12.68 29.18
CA GLU A 29 22.83 11.33 29.76
C GLU A 29 24.23 10.73 29.72
N CYS A 30 24.72 10.20 30.85
CA CYS A 30 26.10 9.76 31.02
C CYS A 30 26.22 8.30 31.49
N PHE A 31 27.02 7.52 30.77
CA PHE A 31 27.31 6.11 31.02
C PHE A 31 28.77 5.95 31.46
N PHE A 32 29.01 4.94 32.29
CA PHE A 32 30.27 4.73 32.98
C PHE A 32 30.73 3.28 32.79
N ASP A 33 32.01 3.09 32.43
CA ASP A 33 32.61 1.77 32.28
C ASP A 33 34.03 1.73 32.87
N ASN A 34 34.47 0.59 33.38
CA ASN A 34 35.71 0.45 34.13
C ASN A 34 36.76 -0.34 33.34
N ALA A 35 37.84 0.33 32.95
CA ALA A 35 38.93 -0.27 32.17
C ALA A 35 40.28 -0.23 32.90
N ILE A 36 41.09 -1.24 32.62
CA ILE A 36 42.51 -1.32 33.02
C ILE A 36 43.36 -0.62 31.96
N ALA A 37 44.41 0.09 32.35
CA ALA A 37 45.36 0.72 31.44
C ALA A 37 45.86 -0.27 30.36
N GLY A 38 45.85 0.16 29.10
CA GLY A 38 46.20 -0.65 27.92
C GLY A 38 45.03 -1.42 27.27
N SER A 39 43.90 -1.63 27.96
CA SER A 39 42.69 -2.20 27.33
C SER A 39 42.15 -1.28 26.24
N LYS A 40 41.61 -1.83 25.15
CA LYS A 40 40.93 -1.04 24.12
C LYS A 40 39.45 -0.88 24.49
N LEU A 41 38.97 0.36 24.50
CA LEU A 41 37.55 0.68 24.61
C LEU A 41 37.02 1.10 23.23
N GLY A 42 35.83 0.61 22.89
CA GLY A 42 35.07 1.01 21.71
C GLY A 42 33.75 1.66 22.11
N LEU A 43 33.38 2.74 21.43
CA LEU A 43 32.04 3.30 21.42
C LEU A 43 31.54 3.31 19.98
N MET A 44 30.35 2.74 19.74
CA MET A 44 29.59 2.92 18.51
C MET A 44 28.24 3.54 18.86
N PHE A 45 27.79 4.55 18.13
CA PHE A 45 26.46 5.14 18.32
C PHE A 45 25.82 5.61 17.02
N GLU A 46 24.49 5.67 17.00
CA GLU A 46 23.68 6.20 15.90
C GLU A 46 22.37 6.80 16.46
N THR A 47 22.03 8.02 16.04
CA THR A 47 20.77 8.68 16.41
C THR A 47 19.65 8.17 15.51
N ILE A 48 18.66 7.51 16.12
CA ILE A 48 17.54 6.87 15.42
C ILE A 48 16.43 7.90 15.15
N GLU A 49 16.08 8.73 16.13
CA GLU A 49 14.97 9.69 16.04
C GLU A 49 15.29 11.01 16.78
N GLY A 50 14.68 12.12 16.32
CA GLY A 50 14.64 13.40 17.05
C GLY A 50 15.51 14.54 16.48
N GLY A 51 14.88 15.70 16.26
CA GLY A 51 15.55 16.90 15.72
C GLY A 51 16.13 16.65 14.32
N PHE A 52 17.39 17.04 14.10
CA PHE A 52 18.12 16.80 12.84
C PHE A 52 18.91 15.48 12.85
N LEU A 53 18.56 14.54 13.74
CA LEU A 53 19.32 13.31 14.03
C LEU A 53 20.75 13.57 14.54
N ASP A 54 21.03 14.77 15.02
CA ASP A 54 22.32 15.22 15.55
C ASP A 54 22.42 15.06 17.09
N ILE A 55 23.54 14.61 17.64
CA ILE A 55 23.79 14.57 19.09
C ILE A 55 25.23 15.01 19.41
N ASP A 56 25.42 15.68 20.55
CA ASP A 56 26.75 16.06 21.03
C ASP A 56 27.30 14.91 21.91
N VAL A 57 28.50 14.41 21.64
CA VAL A 57 29.10 13.24 22.31
C VAL A 57 30.42 13.60 22.97
N ARG A 58 30.58 13.25 24.25
CA ARG A 58 31.78 13.55 25.04
C ARG A 58 32.30 12.32 25.77
N ILE A 59 33.57 12.00 25.57
CA ILE A 59 34.28 10.90 26.24
C ILE A 59 35.32 11.50 27.20
N THR A 60 35.25 11.11 28.47
CA THR A 60 36.12 11.61 29.56
C THR A 60 36.86 10.45 30.22
N GLY A 61 38.15 10.61 30.49
CA GLY A 61 38.97 9.65 31.24
C GLY A 61 38.78 9.73 32.75
N PRO A 62 39.34 8.76 33.51
CA PRO A 62 39.32 8.76 34.98
C PRO A 62 40.13 9.92 35.60
N ASP A 63 41.05 10.50 34.85
CA ASP A 63 41.80 11.73 35.15
C ASP A 63 40.95 13.01 34.99
N GLY A 64 39.68 12.88 34.56
CA GLY A 64 38.79 14.00 34.25
C GLY A 64 39.09 14.69 32.91
N LYS A 65 40.05 14.18 32.13
CA LYS A 65 40.44 14.75 30.84
C LYS A 65 39.48 14.34 29.74
N GLN A 66 39.14 15.28 28.87
CA GLN A 66 38.39 14.98 27.65
C GLN A 66 39.30 14.21 26.69
N ILE A 67 38.88 12.98 26.34
CA ILE A 67 39.55 12.11 25.37
C ILE A 67 39.05 12.42 23.97
N TYR A 68 37.75 12.69 23.85
CA TYR A 68 37.08 13.03 22.60
C TYR A 68 35.85 13.90 22.90
N GLN A 69 35.57 14.85 22.00
CA GLN A 69 34.29 15.55 21.92
C GLN A 69 33.92 15.72 20.44
N GLY A 70 32.68 15.39 20.10
CA GLY A 70 32.04 15.68 18.82
C GLY A 70 30.77 16.45 19.06
N ASP A 71 30.57 17.53 18.30
CA ASP A 71 29.36 18.35 18.37
C ASP A 71 28.51 18.03 17.13
N LYS A 72 27.21 17.77 17.32
CA LYS A 72 26.23 17.46 16.25
C LYS A 72 26.56 16.25 15.34
N GLU A 73 27.06 15.16 15.89
CA GLU A 73 27.27 13.92 15.10
C GLU A 73 25.97 13.12 14.95
N THR A 74 25.77 12.50 13.78
CA THR A 74 24.59 11.64 13.51
C THR A 74 24.84 10.18 13.89
N SER A 75 26.07 9.72 13.67
CA SER A 75 26.57 8.41 14.06
C SER A 75 28.10 8.43 14.08
N GLY A 76 28.71 7.56 14.88
CA GLY A 76 30.15 7.53 15.07
C GLY A 76 30.66 6.20 15.60
N LYS A 77 31.89 5.84 15.21
CA LYS A 77 32.63 4.68 15.73
C LYS A 77 34.01 5.12 16.21
N TYR A 78 34.17 5.10 17.53
CA TYR A 78 35.39 5.50 18.22
C TYR A 78 36.04 4.29 18.88
N THR A 79 37.36 4.20 18.81
CA THR A 79 38.11 3.14 19.50
C THR A 79 39.44 3.71 19.97
N PHE A 80 39.69 3.61 21.28
CA PHE A 80 40.85 4.20 21.94
C PHE A 80 41.42 3.22 22.98
N ALA A 81 42.65 3.46 23.42
CA ALA A 81 43.26 2.69 24.51
C ALA A 81 43.08 3.41 25.85
N ALA A 82 42.78 2.64 26.90
CA ALA A 82 42.80 3.11 28.28
C ALA A 82 44.20 3.65 28.60
N THR A 83 44.31 4.95 28.88
CA THR A 83 45.59 5.56 29.26
C THR A 83 45.93 5.23 30.71
N GLU A 84 44.91 5.24 31.59
CA GLU A 84 45.02 4.89 33.00
C GLU A 84 43.92 3.90 33.41
N THR A 85 44.11 3.21 34.53
CA THR A 85 43.12 2.29 35.10
C THR A 85 42.06 3.08 35.88
N GLY A 86 40.79 2.96 35.49
CA GLY A 86 39.69 3.64 36.18
C GLY A 86 38.40 3.67 35.37
N THR A 87 37.47 4.52 35.83
CA THR A 87 36.16 4.70 35.21
C THR A 87 36.23 5.72 34.07
N TYR A 88 35.86 5.31 32.87
CA TYR A 88 35.67 6.16 31.69
C TYR A 88 34.20 6.57 31.60
N LYS A 89 33.94 7.83 31.22
CA LYS A 89 32.60 8.40 31.13
C LYS A 89 32.24 8.79 29.70
N TYR A 90 31.12 8.29 29.21
CA TYR A 90 30.54 8.61 27.90
C TYR A 90 29.25 9.39 28.10
N CYS A 91 29.16 10.63 27.60
CA CYS A 91 27.96 11.45 27.74
C CYS A 91 27.38 11.83 26.37
N PHE A 92 26.05 11.77 26.28
CA PHE A 92 25.26 12.19 25.13
C PHE A 92 24.44 13.43 25.52
N SER A 93 24.69 14.57 24.88
CA SER A 93 24.10 15.87 25.20
C SER A 93 23.12 16.31 24.11
N ASN A 94 21.92 16.71 24.53
CA ASN A 94 20.88 17.33 23.71
C ASN A 94 20.69 18.81 24.09
N GLN A 95 21.79 19.51 24.41
CA GLN A 95 21.74 20.91 24.85
C GLN A 95 21.40 21.88 23.70
N MET A 96 21.85 21.57 22.48
CA MET A 96 21.90 22.56 21.39
C MET A 96 20.70 22.56 20.42
N SER A 97 19.98 21.43 20.20
CA SER A 97 19.12 21.31 18.99
C SER A 97 17.95 20.30 19.00
N SER A 98 17.03 20.34 19.97
CA SER A 98 15.59 20.07 19.69
C SER A 98 14.63 20.44 20.83
N MET A 99 13.40 20.84 20.46
CA MET A 99 12.21 20.91 21.34
C MET A 99 11.59 19.52 21.63
N THR A 100 12.28 18.45 21.22
CA THR A 100 11.88 17.04 21.38
C THR A 100 13.03 16.28 22.05
N PRO A 101 12.76 15.14 22.71
CA PRO A 101 13.81 14.17 23.01
C PRO A 101 14.48 13.67 21.72
N LYS A 102 15.66 13.06 21.89
CA LYS A 102 16.41 12.34 20.86
C LYS A 102 16.55 10.88 21.28
N VAL A 103 16.31 9.95 20.37
CA VAL A 103 16.45 8.51 20.59
C VAL A 103 17.72 8.05 19.89
N LEU A 104 18.63 7.42 20.63
CA LEU A 104 19.91 6.94 20.08
C LEU A 104 20.22 5.54 20.58
N MET A 105 20.81 4.74 19.70
CA MET A 105 21.41 3.46 20.05
C MET A 105 22.92 3.60 20.21
N PHE A 106 23.49 2.91 21.18
CA PHE A 106 24.94 2.82 21.34
C PHE A 106 25.38 1.48 21.89
N THR A 107 26.63 1.10 21.58
CA THR A 107 27.29 -0.10 22.06
C THR A 107 28.64 0.31 22.64
N MET A 108 28.94 -0.17 23.86
CA MET A 108 30.25 -0.03 24.50
C MET A 108 30.95 -1.38 24.51
N GLU A 109 32.21 -1.43 24.10
CA GLU A 109 32.98 -2.67 24.02
C GLU A 109 34.36 -2.53 24.69
N ILE A 110 34.66 -3.38 25.67
CA ILE A 110 36.01 -3.49 26.25
C ILE A 110 36.70 -4.76 25.74
N SER A 111 37.83 -4.55 25.06
CA SER A 111 38.81 -5.59 24.74
C SER A 111 39.99 -5.47 25.69
N GLU A 112 40.06 -6.36 26.67
CA GLU A 112 41.16 -6.43 27.64
C GLU A 112 42.51 -6.63 26.96
N ALA A 113 43.55 -5.94 27.45
CA ALA A 113 44.91 -6.21 27.03
C ALA A 113 45.34 -7.63 27.47
N PRO A 114 46.09 -8.39 26.64
CA PRO A 114 46.53 -9.73 27.01
C PRO A 114 47.47 -9.68 28.22
N SER A 115 47.07 -10.34 29.30
CA SER A 115 47.83 -10.42 30.55
C SER A 115 49.09 -11.27 30.39
N GLY A 116 50.19 -10.61 30.02
CA GLY A 116 51.49 -11.24 29.77
C GLY A 116 52.03 -12.01 30.99
N THR A 117 51.94 -13.34 30.94
CA THR A 117 52.57 -14.23 31.93
C THR A 117 53.98 -14.59 31.45
N PRO A 118 55.06 -14.23 32.17
CA PRO A 118 56.42 -14.47 31.71
C PRO A 118 56.86 -15.93 31.95
N GLY A 119 57.12 -16.69 30.90
CA GLY A 119 57.64 -18.07 31.02
C GLY A 119 58.16 -18.68 29.72
N ALA A 120 59.38 -19.27 29.82
CA ALA A 120 60.10 -20.07 28.82
C ALA A 120 60.63 -19.35 27.54
N PRO A 121 61.96 -19.39 27.28
CA PRO A 121 62.57 -18.92 26.02
C PRO A 121 63.01 -20.07 25.08
N GLY A 122 63.05 -19.78 23.77
CA GLY A 122 63.66 -20.61 22.72
C GLY A 122 62.70 -21.59 22.01
N GLU A 123 62.91 -21.95 20.74
CA GLU A 123 63.83 -21.40 19.72
C GLU A 123 63.36 -21.82 18.31
N SER A 124 63.67 -21.01 17.27
CA SER A 124 63.53 -21.33 15.83
C SER A 124 62.14 -21.69 15.26
N GLU A 125 61.41 -20.72 14.68
CA GLU A 125 60.55 -21.00 13.53
C GLU A 125 60.26 -19.76 12.64
N ALA A 126 60.99 -19.62 11.53
CA ALA A 126 60.88 -18.46 10.62
C ALA A 126 59.91 -18.67 9.42
N GLY A 127 59.33 -19.86 9.28
CA GLY A 127 58.38 -20.20 8.22
C GLY A 127 56.91 -20.06 8.62
N HIS A 128 56.58 -20.41 9.87
CA HIS A 128 55.20 -20.45 10.35
C HIS A 128 54.64 -19.06 10.66
N THR A 129 55.47 -18.13 11.15
CA THR A 129 55.08 -16.73 11.45
C THR A 129 54.32 -16.06 10.32
N LYS A 130 54.78 -16.19 9.06
CA LYS A 130 54.11 -15.56 7.92
C LYS A 130 52.74 -16.18 7.60
N LEU A 131 52.57 -17.48 7.85
CA LEU A 131 51.26 -18.13 7.69
C LEU A 131 50.32 -17.75 8.84
N ASP A 132 50.82 -17.73 10.08
CA ASP A 132 50.07 -17.31 11.26
C ASP A 132 49.65 -15.84 11.18
N ASP A 133 50.49 -14.95 10.64
CA ASP A 133 50.13 -13.54 10.43
C ASP A 133 49.04 -13.40 9.36
N MET A 134 49.13 -14.12 8.23
CA MET A 134 48.04 -14.14 7.24
C MET A 134 46.75 -14.75 7.81
N ILE A 135 46.84 -15.75 8.69
CA ILE A 135 45.68 -16.33 9.39
C ILE A 135 45.10 -15.32 10.40
N ARG A 136 45.93 -14.54 11.10
CA ARG A 136 45.48 -13.47 12.00
C ARG A 136 44.84 -12.32 11.23
N GLU A 137 45.38 -11.94 10.08
CA GLU A 137 44.85 -10.90 9.19
C GLU A 137 43.50 -11.32 8.57
N LEU A 138 43.40 -12.56 8.07
CA LEU A 138 42.12 -13.13 7.63
C LEU A 138 41.12 -13.24 8.79
N SER A 139 41.55 -13.68 9.97
CA SER A 139 40.68 -13.83 11.15
C SER A 139 40.13 -12.47 11.61
N GLY A 140 40.98 -11.44 11.70
CA GLY A 140 40.55 -10.07 12.01
C GLY A 140 39.59 -9.51 10.96
N SER A 141 39.87 -9.74 9.67
CA SER A 141 39.00 -9.34 8.56
C SER A 141 37.64 -10.06 8.60
N LEU A 142 37.64 -11.37 8.88
CA LEU A 142 36.45 -12.20 8.95
C LEU A 142 35.58 -11.85 10.18
N VAL A 143 36.20 -11.50 11.31
CA VAL A 143 35.48 -10.97 12.49
C VAL A 143 34.86 -9.61 12.17
N GLY A 144 35.57 -8.73 11.44
CA GLY A 144 35.01 -7.47 10.94
C GLY A 144 33.78 -7.68 10.06
N ILE A 145 33.91 -8.52 9.02
CA ILE A 145 32.82 -8.86 8.10
C ILE A 145 31.64 -9.50 8.83
N LYS A 146 31.88 -10.41 9.78
CA LYS A 146 30.80 -11.03 10.58
C LYS A 146 30.02 -9.99 11.38
N HIS A 147 30.72 -9.07 12.04
CA HIS A 147 30.08 -8.04 12.86
C HIS A 147 29.31 -7.03 12.00
N GLU A 148 29.83 -6.70 10.80
CA GLU A 148 29.13 -5.89 9.80
C GLU A 148 27.87 -6.58 9.25
N GLN A 149 27.92 -7.90 9.01
CA GLN A 149 26.74 -8.71 8.66
C GLN A 149 25.70 -8.80 9.79
N GLU A 150 26.14 -8.96 11.05
CA GLU A 150 25.24 -8.95 12.21
C GLU A 150 24.56 -7.58 12.38
N TYR A 151 25.31 -6.47 12.23
CA TYR A 151 24.74 -5.12 12.23
C TYR A 151 23.71 -4.91 11.11
N MET A 152 24.05 -5.30 9.88
CA MET A 152 23.16 -5.18 8.72
C MET A 152 21.86 -5.98 8.93
N HIS A 153 21.96 -7.24 9.40
CA HIS A 153 20.78 -8.07 9.71
C HIS A 153 19.90 -7.51 10.85
N VAL A 154 20.46 -6.80 11.82
CA VAL A 154 19.66 -6.12 12.86
C VAL A 154 18.92 -4.93 12.27
N ARG A 155 19.63 -4.06 11.53
CA ARG A 155 19.04 -2.89 10.86
C ARG A 155 17.91 -3.30 9.90
N ASP A 156 18.10 -4.36 9.12
CA ASP A 156 17.12 -4.78 8.11
C ASP A 156 15.86 -5.41 8.73
N LYS A 157 15.99 -6.08 9.89
CA LYS A 157 14.84 -6.50 10.71
C LYS A 157 14.05 -5.29 11.21
N ILE A 158 14.74 -4.25 11.71
CA ILE A 158 14.12 -3.03 12.21
C ILE A 158 13.40 -2.28 11.09
N HIS A 159 14.05 -2.07 9.93
CA HIS A 159 13.40 -1.44 8.77
C HIS A 159 12.20 -2.25 8.27
N ARG A 160 12.27 -3.58 8.29
CA ARG A 160 11.13 -4.44 7.96
C ARG A 160 9.97 -4.25 8.94
N ASP A 161 10.21 -4.28 10.24
CA ASP A 161 9.16 -4.18 11.27
C ASP A 161 8.51 -2.78 11.30
N ILE A 162 9.31 -1.72 11.12
CA ILE A 162 8.82 -0.34 10.89
C ILE A 162 7.92 -0.31 9.64
N ASN A 163 8.31 -0.96 8.56
CA ASN A 163 7.52 -0.95 7.33
C ASN A 163 6.25 -1.81 7.43
N GLU A 164 6.33 -3.00 8.02
CA GLU A 164 5.21 -3.94 8.19
C GLU A 164 4.16 -3.33 9.13
N SER A 165 4.60 -2.67 10.23
CA SER A 165 3.72 -1.93 11.13
C SER A 165 3.18 -0.62 10.54
N THR A 166 3.90 0.06 9.65
CA THR A 166 3.41 1.26 8.95
C THR A 166 2.37 0.91 7.89
N ASN A 167 2.67 -0.08 7.03
CA ASN A 167 1.75 -0.61 6.03
C ASN A 167 0.45 -1.10 6.67
N SER A 168 0.54 -1.87 7.77
CA SER A 168 -0.63 -2.30 8.55
C SER A 168 -1.50 -1.13 9.04
N LYS A 169 -0.90 -0.07 9.60
CA LYS A 169 -1.63 1.15 10.02
C LYS A 169 -2.33 1.85 8.86
N VAL A 170 -1.67 1.95 7.69
CA VAL A 170 -2.25 2.56 6.49
C VAL A 170 -3.41 1.73 5.96
N VAL A 171 -3.24 0.41 5.82
CA VAL A 171 -4.30 -0.51 5.36
C VAL A 171 -5.53 -0.45 6.28
N TRP A 172 -5.33 -0.43 7.61
CA TRP A 172 -6.45 -0.26 8.55
C TRP A 172 -7.16 1.10 8.41
N TRP A 173 -6.43 2.18 8.14
CA TRP A 173 -7.02 3.49 7.84
C TRP A 173 -7.82 3.48 6.53
N SER A 174 -7.28 2.91 5.45
CA SER A 174 -8.00 2.81 4.17
C SER A 174 -9.24 1.92 4.25
N ILE A 175 -9.23 0.87 5.07
CA ILE A 175 -10.43 0.05 5.34
C ILE A 175 -11.50 0.87 6.08
N PHE A 176 -11.10 1.70 7.05
CA PHE A 176 -12.01 2.59 7.77
C PHE A 176 -12.59 3.70 6.88
N GLU A 177 -11.75 4.32 6.04
CA GLU A 177 -12.14 5.33 5.06
C GLU A 177 -13.10 4.76 4.00
N ALA A 178 -12.81 3.60 3.42
CA ALA A 178 -13.73 2.89 2.53
C ALA A 178 -15.06 2.57 3.23
N GLY A 179 -15.04 2.22 4.52
CA GLY A 179 -16.24 2.04 5.34
C GLY A 179 -17.08 3.32 5.47
N ILE A 180 -16.44 4.49 5.63
CA ILE A 180 -17.11 5.80 5.63
C ILE A 180 -17.70 6.12 4.26
N LEU A 181 -17.01 5.83 3.16
CA LEU A 181 -17.51 6.06 1.80
C LEU A 181 -18.70 5.15 1.45
N VAL A 182 -18.68 3.89 1.88
CA VAL A 182 -19.83 2.98 1.78
C VAL A 182 -20.99 3.48 2.63
N LEU A 183 -20.74 3.97 3.86
CA LEU A 183 -21.79 4.52 4.72
C LEU A 183 -22.37 5.83 4.16
N MET A 184 -21.55 6.69 3.56
CA MET A 184 -22.00 7.90 2.87
C MET A 184 -22.82 7.58 1.61
N THR A 185 -22.40 6.64 0.78
CA THR A 185 -23.14 6.27 -0.44
C THR A 185 -24.45 5.56 -0.11
N VAL A 186 -24.47 4.64 0.87
CA VAL A 186 -25.71 4.06 1.41
C VAL A 186 -26.59 5.14 2.04
N GLY A 187 -26.01 6.11 2.75
CA GLY A 187 -26.74 7.25 3.32
C GLY A 187 -27.34 8.17 2.25
N GLN A 188 -26.62 8.44 1.16
CA GLN A 188 -27.12 9.19 -0.01
C GLN A 188 -28.23 8.43 -0.73
N ILE A 189 -28.08 7.10 -0.93
CA ILE A 189 -29.12 6.25 -1.53
C ILE A 189 -30.36 6.18 -0.63
N TYR A 190 -30.19 6.07 0.69
CA TYR A 190 -31.29 6.09 1.65
C TYR A 190 -32.00 7.45 1.67
N TYR A 191 -31.24 8.56 1.68
CA TYR A 191 -31.79 9.90 1.61
C TYR A 191 -32.54 10.14 0.29
N LEU A 192 -31.94 9.79 -0.86
CA LEU A 192 -32.59 9.88 -2.17
C LEU A 192 -33.84 9.02 -2.25
N LYS A 193 -33.78 7.74 -1.83
CA LYS A 193 -34.95 6.85 -1.82
C LYS A 193 -36.06 7.41 -0.94
N ARG A 194 -35.75 7.81 0.29
CA ARG A 194 -36.74 8.35 1.24
C ARG A 194 -37.27 9.73 0.81
N PHE A 195 -36.47 10.51 0.10
CA PHE A 195 -36.90 11.76 -0.53
C PHE A 195 -37.87 11.48 -1.68
N LEU A 196 -37.54 10.56 -2.60
CA LEU A 196 -38.40 10.11 -3.71
C LEU A 196 -39.68 9.36 -3.25
N GLU A 197 -39.65 8.78 -2.05
CA GLU A 197 -40.79 8.17 -1.37
C GLU A 197 -41.66 9.22 -0.62
N SER A 198 -41.20 10.48 -0.55
CA SER A 198 -41.94 11.62 0.05
C SER A 198 -42.37 12.69 -0.97
N ASP A 199 -41.56 12.93 -2.01
CA ASP A 199 -41.84 13.73 -3.20
C ASP A 199 -41.88 12.75 -4.39
N THR A 200 -43.08 12.41 -4.86
CA THR A 200 -43.31 11.42 -5.94
C THR A 200 -42.70 11.87 -7.27
N LEU A 201 -41.41 11.57 -7.47
CA LEU A 201 -40.66 12.02 -8.64
C LEU A 201 -40.53 10.88 -9.66
N THR A 202 -41.37 10.97 -10.69
CA THR A 202 -41.35 10.12 -11.87
C THR A 202 -39.96 10.04 -12.48
N LEU A 203 -39.34 8.86 -12.44
CA LEU A 203 -38.22 8.53 -13.30
C LEU A 203 -38.78 8.46 -14.72
N THR A 204 -38.35 9.38 -15.61
CA THR A 204 -38.86 9.49 -16.98
C THR A 204 -38.31 8.41 -17.91
N ILE A 205 -38.63 7.15 -17.59
CA ILE A 205 -38.98 6.18 -18.63
C ILE A 205 -40.31 6.67 -19.22
N ASN A 206 -40.45 6.69 -20.53
CA ASN A 206 -41.73 6.96 -21.19
C ASN A 206 -42.63 5.72 -21.11
N ALA A 207 -42.98 5.34 -19.87
CA ALA A 207 -43.90 4.27 -19.54
C ALA A 207 -45.32 4.85 -19.62
N TYR A 208 -45.96 4.73 -20.78
CA TYR A 208 -47.31 5.18 -20.99
C TYR A 208 -48.28 4.19 -20.32
N ILE A 209 -48.99 4.67 -19.31
CA ILE A 209 -50.11 3.95 -18.70
C ILE A 209 -51.38 4.41 -19.41
N ILE A 210 -52.12 3.46 -20.00
CA ILE A 210 -53.36 3.74 -20.74
C ILE A 210 -54.50 2.84 -20.26
N THR A 211 -55.72 3.32 -20.44
CA THR A 211 -56.97 2.61 -20.14
C THR A 211 -57.68 2.25 -21.45
N VAL A 212 -57.62 0.99 -21.87
CA VAL A 212 -58.33 0.51 -23.06
C VAL A 212 -59.72 0.05 -22.65
N ASP A 213 -60.75 0.80 -23.04
CA ASP A 213 -62.15 0.52 -22.69
C ASP A 213 -62.66 -0.82 -23.23
N SER A 214 -63.76 -1.31 -22.66
CA SER A 214 -64.43 -2.53 -23.13
C SER A 214 -64.80 -2.38 -24.60
N HIS A 215 -64.38 -3.33 -25.44
CA HIS A 215 -64.54 -3.31 -26.90
C HIS A 215 -63.77 -2.22 -27.68
N ALA A 216 -62.80 -1.53 -27.07
CA ALA A 216 -61.94 -0.54 -27.75
C ALA A 216 -60.61 -1.15 -28.30
N GLU A 217 -59.94 -0.42 -29.19
CA GLU A 217 -58.55 -0.63 -29.62
C GLU A 217 -57.83 0.72 -29.61
N GLU A 218 -56.71 0.82 -28.86
CA GLU A 218 -55.87 2.02 -28.80
C GLU A 218 -54.56 1.80 -29.57
N CYS A 219 -54.07 2.83 -30.26
CA CYS A 219 -52.93 2.69 -31.17
C CYS A 219 -51.94 3.86 -31.12
N PHE A 220 -50.66 3.51 -31.09
CA PHE A 220 -49.50 4.40 -30.97
C PHE A 220 -48.58 4.25 -32.18
N PHE A 221 -47.79 5.29 -32.44
CA PHE A 221 -46.98 5.44 -33.64
C PHE A 221 -45.60 5.96 -33.29
N ASP A 222 -44.55 5.36 -33.84
CA ASP A 222 -43.16 5.81 -33.66
C ASP A 222 -42.40 5.76 -35.00
N ASN A 223 -41.36 6.59 -35.16
CA ASN A 223 -40.63 6.75 -36.42
C ASN A 223 -39.17 6.31 -36.28
N ALA A 224 -38.77 5.30 -37.06
CA ALA A 224 -37.42 4.74 -37.02
C ALA A 224 -36.72 4.76 -38.38
N ILE A 225 -35.39 4.73 -38.35
CA ILE A 225 -34.51 4.65 -39.52
C ILE A 225 -34.17 3.17 -39.77
N ALA A 226 -34.10 2.75 -41.03
CA ALA A 226 -33.70 1.38 -41.38
C ALA A 226 -32.38 0.98 -40.69
N GLY A 227 -32.38 -0.17 -40.01
CA GLY A 227 -31.25 -0.66 -39.21
C GLY A 227 -31.26 -0.27 -37.71
N SER A 228 -32.05 0.73 -37.29
CA SER A 228 -32.30 1.00 -35.87
C SER A 228 -32.98 -0.20 -35.20
N LYS A 229 -32.65 -0.49 -33.93
CA LYS A 229 -33.38 -1.50 -33.14
C LYS A 229 -34.52 -0.83 -32.39
N LEU A 230 -35.75 -1.33 -32.59
CA LEU A 230 -36.96 -0.93 -31.87
C LEU A 230 -37.30 -1.98 -30.81
N GLY A 231 -37.72 -1.53 -29.63
CA GLY A 231 -38.29 -2.35 -28.57
C GLY A 231 -39.73 -1.93 -28.24
N LEU A 232 -40.60 -2.90 -28.00
CA LEU A 232 -41.86 -2.74 -27.28
C LEU A 232 -41.82 -3.59 -26.02
N MET A 233 -42.17 -3.03 -24.88
CA MET A 233 -42.48 -3.76 -23.65
C MET A 233 -43.86 -3.36 -23.17
N PHE A 234 -44.70 -4.31 -22.77
CA PHE A 234 -46.00 -4.03 -22.15
C PHE A 234 -46.35 -5.02 -21.03
N GLU A 235 -47.20 -4.58 -20.11
CA GLU A 235 -47.76 -5.38 -19.02
C GLU A 235 -49.16 -4.86 -18.65
N THR A 236 -50.13 -5.77 -18.52
CA THR A 236 -51.51 -5.46 -18.10
C THR A 236 -51.57 -5.40 -16.57
N ILE A 237 -51.75 -4.21 -16.01
CA ILE A 237 -51.73 -3.97 -14.56
C ILE A 237 -53.08 -4.34 -13.93
N GLU A 238 -54.19 -4.02 -14.60
CA GLU A 238 -55.54 -4.18 -14.04
C GLU A 238 -56.58 -4.46 -15.15
N GLY A 239 -57.62 -5.24 -14.83
CA GLY A 239 -58.80 -5.43 -15.69
C GLY A 239 -58.98 -6.84 -16.27
N GLY A 240 -60.12 -7.45 -15.98
CA GLY A 240 -60.51 -8.77 -16.49
C GLY A 240 -59.53 -9.88 -16.08
N PHE A 241 -59.17 -10.76 -17.03
CA PHE A 241 -58.17 -11.82 -16.81
C PHE A 241 -56.72 -11.34 -17.01
N LEU A 242 -56.47 -10.02 -16.98
CA LEU A 242 -55.17 -9.40 -17.29
C LEU A 242 -54.62 -9.80 -18.68
N ASP A 243 -55.51 -10.04 -19.65
CA ASP A 243 -55.20 -10.41 -21.04
C ASP A 243 -55.48 -9.26 -22.04
N ILE A 244 -54.60 -8.97 -23.00
CA ILE A 244 -54.81 -7.97 -24.05
C ILE A 244 -54.32 -8.49 -25.41
N ASP A 245 -54.98 -8.11 -26.50
CA ASP A 245 -54.52 -8.46 -27.85
C ASP A 245 -53.58 -7.36 -28.38
N VAL A 246 -52.40 -7.73 -28.89
CA VAL A 246 -51.35 -6.78 -29.29
C VAL A 246 -50.95 -6.98 -30.75
N ARG A 247 -50.89 -5.89 -31.51
CA ARG A 247 -50.54 -5.90 -32.94
C ARG A 247 -49.46 -4.87 -33.25
N ILE A 248 -48.39 -5.30 -33.92
CA ILE A 248 -47.31 -4.45 -34.42
C ILE A 248 -47.33 -4.48 -35.94
N THR A 249 -47.41 -3.31 -36.57
CA THR A 249 -47.49 -3.14 -38.03
C THR A 249 -46.38 -2.22 -38.53
N GLY A 250 -45.74 -2.58 -39.64
CA GLY A 250 -44.71 -1.76 -40.29
C GLY A 250 -45.26 -0.61 -41.13
N PRO A 251 -44.37 0.30 -41.61
CA PRO A 251 -44.74 1.37 -42.53
C PRO A 251 -45.24 0.87 -43.90
N ASP A 252 -44.90 -0.37 -44.26
CA ASP A 252 -45.40 -1.12 -45.41
C ASP A 252 -46.85 -1.65 -45.23
N GLY A 253 -47.46 -1.41 -44.05
CA GLY A 253 -48.77 -1.93 -43.68
C GLY A 253 -48.78 -3.42 -43.31
N LYS A 254 -47.61 -4.07 -43.28
CA LYS A 254 -47.47 -5.49 -42.96
C LYS A 254 -47.45 -5.72 -41.46
N GLN A 255 -48.16 -6.75 -41.01
CA GLN A 255 -48.09 -7.19 -39.62
C GLN A 255 -46.71 -7.82 -39.35
N ILE A 256 -45.99 -7.26 -38.37
CA ILE A 256 -44.70 -7.73 -37.86
C ILE A 256 -44.93 -8.68 -36.70
N TYR A 257 -45.93 -8.37 -35.87
CA TYR A 257 -46.36 -9.20 -34.77
C TYR A 257 -47.88 -9.12 -34.58
N GLN A 258 -48.50 -10.24 -34.22
CA GLN A 258 -49.80 -10.27 -33.56
C GLN A 258 -49.75 -11.34 -32.47
N GLY A 259 -50.19 -10.96 -31.27
CA GLY A 259 -50.40 -11.84 -30.14
C GLY A 259 -51.79 -11.61 -29.59
N ASP A 260 -52.54 -12.69 -29.37
CA ASP A 260 -53.90 -12.65 -28.85
C ASP A 260 -53.87 -13.09 -27.37
N LYS A 261 -54.54 -12.36 -26.47
CA LYS A 261 -54.62 -12.66 -25.02
C LYS A 261 -53.30 -12.69 -24.24
N GLU A 262 -52.37 -11.78 -24.50
CA GLU A 262 -51.12 -11.68 -23.72
C GLU A 262 -51.29 -10.87 -22.43
N THR A 263 -50.63 -11.28 -21.34
CA THR A 263 -50.60 -10.51 -20.08
C THR A 263 -49.45 -9.50 -20.04
N SER A 264 -48.27 -9.93 -20.50
CA SER A 264 -47.09 -9.09 -20.65
C SER A 264 -46.20 -9.64 -21.77
N GLY A 265 -45.45 -8.77 -22.41
CA GLY A 265 -44.62 -9.12 -23.56
C GLY A 265 -43.44 -8.17 -23.75
N LYS A 266 -42.30 -8.70 -24.20
CA LYS A 266 -41.13 -7.94 -24.63
C LYS A 266 -40.75 -8.35 -26.05
N TYR A 267 -40.93 -7.42 -26.98
CA TYR A 267 -40.64 -7.59 -28.39
C TYR A 267 -39.52 -6.64 -28.81
N THR A 268 -38.59 -7.12 -29.64
CA THR A 268 -37.47 -6.30 -30.12
C THR A 268 -37.13 -6.73 -31.54
N PHE A 269 -37.11 -5.76 -32.47
CA PHE A 269 -36.90 -6.00 -33.90
C PHE A 269 -36.05 -4.87 -34.50
N ALA A 270 -35.47 -5.10 -35.68
CA ALA A 270 -34.80 -4.04 -36.43
C ALA A 270 -35.80 -3.38 -37.41
N ALA A 271 -35.70 -2.07 -37.61
CA ALA A 271 -36.41 -1.41 -38.70
C ALA A 271 -35.92 -1.95 -40.05
N THR A 272 -36.81 -2.64 -40.76
CA THR A 272 -36.58 -3.09 -42.14
C THR A 272 -36.53 -1.91 -43.12
N GLU A 273 -37.36 -0.89 -42.89
CA GLU A 273 -37.50 0.29 -43.73
C GLU A 273 -37.65 1.55 -42.86
N THR A 274 -37.24 2.71 -43.38
CA THR A 274 -37.39 3.98 -42.68
C THR A 274 -38.83 4.47 -42.75
N GLY A 275 -39.52 4.59 -41.62
CA GLY A 275 -40.91 5.03 -41.59
C GLY A 275 -41.60 4.89 -40.24
N THR A 276 -42.91 5.08 -40.25
CA THR A 276 -43.77 5.00 -39.06
C THR A 276 -44.20 3.56 -38.76
N TYR A 277 -43.82 3.06 -37.59
CA TYR A 277 -44.27 1.79 -37.03
C TYR A 277 -45.49 2.01 -36.14
N LYS A 278 -46.48 1.12 -36.21
CA LYS A 278 -47.75 1.20 -35.47
C LYS A 278 -47.84 0.07 -34.44
N TYR A 279 -48.19 0.42 -33.21
CA TYR A 279 -48.40 -0.50 -32.09
C TYR A 279 -49.84 -0.35 -31.60
N CYS A 280 -50.63 -1.42 -31.55
CA CYS A 280 -52.02 -1.37 -31.10
C CYS A 280 -52.32 -2.37 -29.99
N PHE A 281 -53.19 -1.97 -29.06
CA PHE A 281 -53.69 -2.75 -27.94
C PHE A 281 -55.22 -2.86 -28.04
N SER A 282 -55.74 -4.07 -28.25
CA SER A 282 -57.17 -4.35 -28.44
C SER A 282 -57.76 -5.03 -27.20
N ASN A 283 -58.86 -4.47 -26.72
CA ASN A 283 -59.70 -5.04 -25.66
C ASN A 283 -61.06 -5.51 -26.22
N GLN A 284 -61.10 -5.94 -27.49
CA GLN A 284 -62.32 -6.34 -28.18
C GLN A 284 -63.05 -7.53 -27.54
N MET A 285 -62.31 -8.39 -26.83
CA MET A 285 -62.83 -9.57 -26.15
C MET A 285 -63.49 -9.33 -24.78
N SER A 286 -63.21 -8.22 -24.08
CA SER A 286 -63.78 -7.98 -22.74
C SER A 286 -65.20 -7.44 -22.84
N SER A 287 -66.13 -8.09 -22.15
CA SER A 287 -67.55 -7.76 -22.26
C SER A 287 -68.03 -6.61 -21.36
N MET A 288 -67.33 -6.33 -20.25
CA MET A 288 -67.79 -5.38 -19.21
C MET A 288 -66.66 -4.62 -18.47
N THR A 289 -65.38 -4.81 -18.81
CA THR A 289 -64.27 -4.24 -18.02
C THR A 289 -63.22 -3.54 -18.90
N PRO A 290 -62.85 -2.28 -18.61
CA PRO A 290 -61.66 -1.66 -19.18
C PRO A 290 -60.40 -2.37 -18.67
N LYS A 291 -59.29 -2.15 -19.37
CA LYS A 291 -57.97 -2.68 -18.98
C LYS A 291 -56.96 -1.57 -18.85
N VAL A 292 -56.22 -1.56 -17.74
CA VAL A 292 -55.10 -0.66 -17.50
C VAL A 292 -53.83 -1.40 -17.89
N LEU A 293 -53.09 -0.87 -18.86
CA LEU A 293 -51.81 -1.44 -19.29
C LEU A 293 -50.73 -0.37 -19.31
N MET A 294 -49.52 -0.76 -18.93
CA MET A 294 -48.31 0.05 -19.03
C MET A 294 -47.48 -0.46 -20.19
N PHE A 295 -47.02 0.43 -21.07
CA PHE A 295 -46.11 0.07 -22.14
C PHE A 295 -44.98 1.09 -22.32
N THR A 296 -43.85 0.63 -22.86
CA THR A 296 -42.64 1.42 -23.16
C THR A 296 -42.16 1.10 -24.56
N MET A 297 -41.72 2.11 -25.30
CA MET A 297 -41.11 1.99 -26.62
C MET A 297 -39.67 2.51 -26.57
N GLU A 298 -38.73 1.81 -27.20
CA GLU A 298 -37.28 2.10 -27.13
C GLU A 298 -36.64 2.05 -28.53
N ILE A 299 -35.68 2.94 -28.82
CA ILE A 299 -34.88 2.93 -30.05
C ILE A 299 -33.38 3.01 -29.68
N SER A 300 -32.51 2.24 -30.36
CA SER A 300 -31.05 2.29 -30.14
C SER A 300 -30.20 2.25 -31.42
N GLU A 301 -29.11 3.03 -31.40
CA GLU A 301 -28.06 3.14 -32.44
C GLU A 301 -26.74 2.50 -31.96
N ALA A 302 -25.74 2.32 -32.85
CA ALA A 302 -24.55 1.51 -32.55
C ALA A 302 -23.21 2.03 -33.16
N PRO A 303 -22.17 2.27 -32.32
CA PRO A 303 -20.77 2.42 -32.71
C PRO A 303 -19.84 1.30 -32.18
N SER A 304 -18.59 1.21 -32.67
CA SER A 304 -17.66 0.06 -32.49
C SER A 304 -16.28 0.41 -31.88
N GLY A 305 -15.57 -0.60 -31.31
CA GLY A 305 -14.25 -0.50 -30.65
C GLY A 305 -13.02 -0.65 -31.58
N THR A 306 -11.81 -1.11 -31.16
CA THR A 306 -11.33 -1.79 -29.92
C THR A 306 -9.75 -1.71 -29.81
N PRO A 307 -8.94 -2.48 -28.99
CA PRO A 307 -7.58 -2.07 -28.52
C PRO A 307 -6.38 -3.04 -28.80
N GLY A 308 -5.20 -2.86 -28.14
CA GLY A 308 -4.03 -3.80 -28.05
C GLY A 308 -2.69 -3.07 -27.71
N ALA A 309 -1.53 -3.68 -27.35
CA ALA A 309 -1.11 -5.06 -26.95
C ALA A 309 0.36 -5.04 -26.35
N PRO A 310 0.93 -6.14 -25.76
CA PRO A 310 2.21 -6.15 -24.97
C PRO A 310 3.35 -7.13 -25.43
N GLY A 311 4.47 -7.26 -24.67
CA GLY A 311 5.52 -8.33 -24.76
C GLY A 311 6.98 -7.89 -24.39
N GLU A 312 8.02 -8.74 -24.16
CA GLU A 312 8.12 -10.19 -23.83
C GLU A 312 9.57 -10.70 -23.40
N SER A 313 9.87 -12.00 -23.59
CA SER A 313 10.96 -12.98 -23.19
C SER A 313 12.43 -12.76 -23.74
N GLU A 314 13.54 -13.52 -23.50
CA GLU A 314 14.15 -14.57 -22.58
C GLU A 314 15.65 -14.80 -23.03
N ALA A 315 16.54 -15.75 -22.60
CA ALA A 315 17.00 -16.33 -21.31
C ALA A 315 18.25 -17.28 -21.51
N GLY A 316 19.01 -17.67 -20.45
CA GLY A 316 20.06 -18.74 -20.42
C GLY A 316 21.50 -18.39 -20.92
N HIS A 317 22.57 -19.20 -20.77
CA HIS A 317 22.86 -20.42 -19.96
C HIS A 317 24.39 -20.83 -19.99
N THR A 318 24.74 -22.00 -19.40
CA THR A 318 26.08 -22.70 -19.30
C THR A 318 27.01 -22.26 -18.14
N LYS A 319 27.50 -23.14 -17.24
CA LYS A 319 27.63 -24.62 -17.13
C LYS A 319 28.94 -25.32 -17.55
N LEU A 320 30.07 -24.59 -17.59
CA LEU A 320 31.42 -25.18 -17.46
C LEU A 320 32.34 -24.33 -16.57
N ASP A 321 32.08 -23.02 -16.51
CA ASP A 321 32.48 -22.15 -15.40
C ASP A 321 32.16 -22.77 -14.03
N ASP A 322 31.05 -23.50 -13.90
CA ASP A 322 30.38 -23.81 -12.64
C ASP A 322 31.27 -24.38 -11.52
N MET A 323 32.23 -25.26 -11.81
CA MET A 323 33.13 -25.82 -10.77
C MET A 323 34.29 -24.89 -10.39
N ILE A 324 34.66 -23.94 -11.25
CA ILE A 324 35.59 -22.85 -10.90
C ILE A 324 34.82 -21.71 -10.22
N ARG A 325 33.55 -21.48 -10.61
CA ARG A 325 32.54 -20.71 -9.85
C ARG A 325 32.11 -21.39 -8.55
N GLU A 326 32.40 -22.66 -8.30
CA GLU A 326 32.02 -23.30 -7.04
C GLU A 326 32.92 -22.82 -5.89
N LEU A 327 34.24 -22.71 -6.13
CA LEU A 327 35.19 -22.17 -5.16
C LEU A 327 35.38 -20.66 -5.31
N SER A 328 35.62 -20.15 -6.54
CA SER A 328 35.72 -18.70 -6.73
C SER A 328 34.39 -18.00 -6.47
N GLY A 329 33.25 -18.62 -6.80
CA GLY A 329 31.90 -18.18 -6.45
C GLY A 329 31.33 -18.82 -5.18
N SER A 330 32.19 -19.33 -4.28
CA SER A 330 31.92 -19.29 -2.83
C SER A 330 32.46 -18.00 -2.21
N LEU A 331 33.61 -17.48 -2.68
CA LEU A 331 34.20 -16.24 -2.17
C LEU A 331 33.62 -14.99 -2.85
N VAL A 332 33.54 -15.00 -4.18
CA VAL A 332 32.61 -14.22 -4.98
C VAL A 332 31.17 -14.67 -4.72
N GLY A 333 30.94 -15.86 -4.14
CA GLY A 333 29.64 -16.25 -3.58
C GLY A 333 29.22 -15.27 -2.50
N ILE A 334 29.97 -15.20 -1.40
CA ILE A 334 29.72 -14.27 -0.29
C ILE A 334 29.77 -12.80 -0.76
N LYS A 335 30.72 -12.42 -1.63
CA LYS A 335 30.80 -11.04 -2.13
C LYS A 335 29.62 -10.68 -3.03
N HIS A 336 29.20 -11.57 -3.93
CA HIS A 336 28.06 -11.35 -4.82
C HIS A 336 26.73 -11.64 -4.12
N GLU A 337 26.69 -12.36 -2.99
CA GLU A 337 25.55 -12.39 -2.07
C GLU A 337 25.42 -11.08 -1.30
N GLN A 338 26.53 -10.46 -0.86
CA GLN A 338 26.48 -9.10 -0.31
C GLN A 338 26.08 -8.08 -1.38
N GLU A 339 26.55 -8.21 -2.62
CA GLU A 339 26.20 -7.34 -3.74
C GLU A 339 24.75 -7.57 -4.21
N TYR A 340 24.29 -8.82 -4.27
CA TYR A 340 22.92 -9.21 -4.61
C TYR A 340 21.94 -8.89 -3.48
N MET A 341 22.33 -8.99 -2.20
CA MET A 341 21.55 -8.41 -1.09
C MET A 341 21.51 -6.89 -1.21
N HIS A 342 22.63 -6.19 -1.36
CA HIS A 342 22.61 -4.73 -1.55
C HIS A 342 21.77 -4.28 -2.75
N VAL A 343 21.75 -5.02 -3.86
CA VAL A 343 20.90 -4.76 -5.03
C VAL A 343 19.45 -5.10 -4.75
N ARG A 344 19.16 -6.28 -4.17
CA ARG A 344 17.79 -6.71 -3.80
C ARG A 344 17.18 -5.79 -2.75
N ASP A 345 17.96 -5.30 -1.80
CA ASP A 345 17.51 -4.46 -0.69
C ASP A 345 17.40 -2.99 -1.12
N LYS A 346 18.23 -2.53 -2.07
CA LYS A 346 17.92 -1.31 -2.85
C LYS A 346 16.62 -1.45 -3.62
N ILE A 347 16.41 -2.55 -4.34
CA ILE A 347 15.18 -2.81 -5.09
C ILE A 347 13.96 -2.88 -4.16
N HIS A 348 14.05 -3.55 -3.01
CA HIS A 348 12.98 -3.57 -2.01
C HIS A 348 12.73 -2.18 -1.40
N ARG A 349 13.77 -1.38 -1.15
CA ARG A 349 13.65 0.01 -0.70
C ARG A 349 12.97 0.89 -1.76
N ASP A 350 13.42 0.85 -3.01
CA ASP A 350 12.86 1.61 -4.13
C ASP A 350 11.41 1.17 -4.45
N ILE A 351 11.11 -0.13 -4.37
CA ILE A 351 9.73 -0.64 -4.46
C ILE A 351 8.89 -0.08 -3.31
N ASN A 352 9.40 -0.08 -2.08
CA ASN A 352 8.64 0.39 -0.93
C ASN A 352 8.43 1.92 -0.94
N GLU A 353 9.48 2.69 -1.23
CA GLU A 353 9.44 4.15 -1.33
C GLU A 353 8.55 4.60 -2.50
N SER A 354 8.65 3.94 -3.66
CA SER A 354 7.76 4.22 -4.79
C SER A 354 6.32 3.70 -4.59
N THR A 355 6.09 2.71 -3.72
CA THR A 355 4.73 2.28 -3.35
C THR A 355 4.10 3.27 -2.36
N ASN A 356 4.82 3.64 -1.31
CA ASN A 356 4.41 4.65 -0.34
C ASN A 356 4.10 5.99 -1.04
N SER A 357 4.99 6.47 -1.90
CA SER A 357 4.80 7.69 -2.69
C SER A 357 3.54 7.64 -3.58
N LYS A 358 3.25 6.50 -4.24
CA LYS A 358 2.03 6.30 -5.02
C LYS A 358 0.77 6.31 -4.16
N VAL A 359 0.79 5.66 -2.99
CA VAL A 359 -0.33 5.64 -2.04
C VAL A 359 -0.61 7.05 -1.52
N VAL A 360 0.42 7.78 -1.07
CA VAL A 360 0.29 9.17 -0.60
C VAL A 360 -0.28 10.08 -1.71
N TRP A 361 0.18 9.94 -2.96
CA TRP A 361 -0.40 10.68 -4.08
C TRP A 361 -1.87 10.33 -4.36
N TRP A 362 -2.27 9.07 -4.22
CA TRP A 362 -3.67 8.65 -4.34
C TRP A 362 -4.53 9.23 -3.21
N SER A 363 -4.09 9.17 -1.95
CA SER A 363 -4.82 9.76 -0.82
C SER A 363 -4.96 11.29 -0.93
N ILE A 364 -3.95 11.99 -1.45
CA ILE A 364 -4.04 13.44 -1.73
C ILE A 364 -5.08 13.73 -2.82
N PHE A 365 -5.13 12.90 -3.87
CA PHE A 365 -6.12 13.02 -4.95
C PHE A 365 -7.55 12.72 -4.47
N GLU A 366 -7.73 11.67 -3.67
CA GLU A 366 -9.00 11.27 -3.05
C GLU A 366 -9.54 12.35 -2.10
N ALA A 367 -8.69 12.88 -1.20
CA ALA A 367 -9.05 14.03 -0.36
C ALA A 367 -9.47 15.26 -1.20
N GLY A 368 -8.81 15.50 -2.34
CA GLY A 368 -9.20 16.54 -3.30
C GLY A 368 -10.60 16.32 -3.89
N ILE A 369 -10.96 15.08 -4.24
CA ILE A 369 -12.30 14.73 -4.71
C ILE A 369 -13.36 14.94 -3.62
N LEU A 370 -13.08 14.58 -2.37
CA LEU A 370 -14.01 14.76 -1.26
C LEU A 370 -14.25 16.25 -0.93
N VAL A 371 -13.21 17.09 -0.99
CA VAL A 371 -13.36 18.55 -0.89
C VAL A 371 -14.19 19.10 -2.07
N LEU A 372 -13.96 18.62 -3.29
CA LEU A 372 -14.73 19.07 -4.46
C LEU A 372 -16.21 18.64 -4.37
N MET A 373 -16.50 17.41 -3.92
CA MET A 373 -17.88 16.95 -3.70
C MET A 373 -18.60 17.75 -2.62
N THR A 374 -17.96 18.00 -1.47
CA THR A 374 -18.60 18.77 -0.39
C THR A 374 -18.85 20.23 -0.77
N VAL A 375 -17.92 20.88 -1.48
CA VAL A 375 -18.14 22.22 -2.06
C VAL A 375 -19.26 22.19 -3.10
N GLY A 376 -19.33 21.16 -3.95
CA GLY A 376 -20.41 20.97 -4.93
C GLY A 376 -21.79 20.80 -4.29
N GLN A 377 -21.89 20.00 -3.23
CA GLN A 377 -23.12 19.82 -2.45
C GLN A 377 -23.57 21.14 -1.78
N ILE A 378 -22.65 21.88 -1.18
CA ILE A 378 -22.92 23.19 -0.57
C ILE A 378 -23.39 24.20 -1.64
N TYR A 379 -22.75 24.23 -2.80
CA TYR A 379 -23.15 25.10 -3.91
C TYR A 379 -24.55 24.75 -4.44
N TYR A 380 -24.84 23.46 -4.65
CA TYR A 380 -26.16 22.98 -5.09
C TYR A 380 -27.27 23.37 -4.10
N LEU A 381 -27.08 23.05 -2.81
CA LEU A 381 -28.02 23.40 -1.75
C LEU A 381 -28.24 24.92 -1.64
N LYS A 382 -27.17 25.72 -1.69
CA LYS A 382 -27.28 27.18 -1.65
C LYS A 382 -28.08 27.71 -2.83
N ARG A 383 -27.76 27.28 -4.07
CA ARG A 383 -28.45 27.73 -5.29
C ARG A 383 -29.91 27.29 -5.35
N PHE A 384 -30.23 26.09 -4.85
CA PHE A 384 -31.62 25.60 -4.74
C PHE A 384 -32.45 26.41 -3.74
N LEU A 385 -31.89 26.73 -2.56
CA LEU A 385 -32.55 27.55 -1.55
C LEU A 385 -32.68 29.03 -1.97
N GLU A 386 -31.73 29.53 -2.77
CA GLU A 386 -31.77 30.87 -3.35
C GLU A 386 -32.90 30.99 -4.39
N VAL A 387 -33.05 30.00 -5.28
CA VAL A 387 -34.17 29.94 -6.24
C VAL A 387 -35.52 29.81 -5.52
N LYS A 388 -35.63 28.99 -4.47
CA LYS A 388 -36.89 28.86 -3.68
C LYS A 388 -37.22 30.06 -2.78
N ARG A 389 -36.40 31.13 -2.75
CA ARG A 389 -36.72 32.41 -2.09
C ARG A 389 -37.30 33.48 -3.02
N VAL A 390 -37.45 33.20 -4.32
CA VAL A 390 -37.98 34.18 -5.30
C VAL A 390 -39.44 33.88 -5.62
N VAL A 391 -40.30 34.04 -4.61
CA VAL A 391 -41.77 34.18 -4.70
C VAL A 391 -42.22 35.18 -3.63
#